data_AF-A0A0U5AVE2-F1
#
_entry.id   AF-A0A0U5AVE2-F1
#
_cell.length_a   1.000
_cell.length_b   1.000
_cell.length_c   1.000
_cell.angle_alpha   90.00
_cell.angle_beta   90.00
_cell.angle_gamma   90.00
#
_symmetry.space_group_name_H-M   'P 1'
#
loop_
_entity.id
_entity.type
_entity.pdbx_description
1 polymer ?
#
loop_
_entity_poly.entity_id
_entity_poly.type
_entity_poly.pdbx_seq_one_letter_code
_entity_poly.pdbx_strand_id
1 'polypeptide(L)'
;MKWTIMKKLIGGFSLVLILLVSTSVIAVTKMTGMGSKVDEINATWFPAALLVHDMKIDFINIDRLSLRLTLESKPEEKEQLVIRIQDSLEKLKKEQEQYEKDFLTDPEEKKLYDSKPVD
;
A
#
# COMPACT_ATOMS: atom_id res chain seq x y z
N MET A 1 9.19 -58.40 -24.14
CA MET A 1 10.57 -58.00 -23.76
C MET A 1 10.72 -58.09 -22.25
N LYS A 2 11.62 -58.93 -21.72
CA LYS A 2 11.92 -59.00 -20.28
C LYS A 2 12.85 -57.83 -19.92
N TRP A 3 12.29 -56.76 -19.37
CA TRP A 3 13.10 -55.65 -18.86
C TRP A 3 13.88 -56.15 -17.65
N THR A 4 15.21 -56.04 -17.69
CA THR A 4 16.07 -56.36 -16.55
C THR A 4 15.67 -55.47 -15.36
N ILE A 5 15.74 -56.01 -14.14
CA ILE A 5 15.33 -55.34 -12.90
C ILE A 5 15.98 -53.95 -12.78
N MET A 6 17.21 -53.81 -13.26
CA MET A 6 17.95 -52.56 -13.36
C MET A 6 17.24 -51.47 -14.17
N LYS A 7 16.62 -51.81 -15.31
CA LYS A 7 15.86 -50.83 -16.13
C LYS A 7 14.56 -50.39 -15.48
N LYS A 8 13.92 -51.25 -14.68
CA LYS A 8 12.73 -50.87 -13.88
C LYS A 8 13.09 -49.90 -12.75
N LEU A 9 14.22 -50.14 -12.09
CA LEU A 9 14.72 -49.27 -11.02
C LEU A 9 15.10 -47.89 -11.57
N ILE A 10 15.82 -47.84 -12.69
CA ILE A 10 16.19 -46.59 -13.37
C ILE A 10 14.94 -45.84 -13.82
N GLY A 11 13.95 -46.51 -14.42
CA GLY A 11 12.70 -45.86 -14.84
C GLY A 11 11.93 -45.23 -13.68
N GLY A 12 11.83 -45.92 -12.54
CA GLY A 12 11.19 -45.37 -11.34
C GLY A 12 11.96 -44.18 -10.76
N PHE A 13 13.29 -44.29 -10.68
CA PHE A 13 14.13 -43.20 -10.19
C PHE A 13 14.09 -41.96 -11.11
N SER A 14 14.13 -42.16 -12.43
CA SER A 14 13.98 -41.08 -13.41
C SER A 14 12.62 -40.39 -13.32
N LEU A 15 11.54 -41.13 -13.06
CA LEU A 15 10.21 -40.54 -12.86
C LEU A 15 10.19 -39.60 -11.65
N VAL A 16 10.77 -40.04 -10.52
CA VAL A 16 10.87 -39.21 -9.31
C VAL A 16 11.74 -37.97 -9.55
N LEU A 17 12.84 -38.12 -10.29
CA LEU A 17 13.69 -36.99 -10.69
C LEU A 17 12.92 -35.96 -11.54
N ILE A 18 12.13 -36.41 -12.51
CA ILE A 18 11.32 -35.52 -13.35
C ILE A 18 10.28 -34.77 -12.51
N LEU A 19 9.62 -35.47 -11.59
CA LEU A 19 8.68 -34.85 -10.65
C LEU A 19 9.36 -33.79 -9.80
N LEU A 20 10.53 -34.11 -9.23
CA LEU A 20 11.30 -33.17 -8.41
C LEU A 20 11.67 -31.92 -9.19
N VAL A 21 12.26 -32.06 -10.38
CA VAL A 21 12.64 -30.92 -11.23
C VAL A 21 11.41 -30.07 -11.56
N SER A 22 10.29 -30.71 -11.92
CA SER A 22 9.05 -30.00 -12.25
C SER A 22 8.52 -29.20 -11.05
N THR A 23 8.49 -29.79 -9.86
CA THR A 23 8.06 -29.09 -8.64
C THR A 23 8.99 -27.93 -8.27
N SER A 24 10.31 -28.12 -8.43
CA SER A 24 11.30 -27.07 -8.17
C SER A 24 11.12 -25.90 -9.13
N VAL A 25 10.92 -26.15 -10.43
CA VAL A 25 10.67 -25.09 -11.42
C VAL A 25 9.40 -24.32 -11.07
N ILE A 26 8.29 -25.03 -10.78
CA ILE A 26 7.01 -24.39 -10.41
C ILE A 26 7.19 -23.55 -9.13
N ALA A 27 7.89 -24.06 -8.12
CA ALA A 27 8.13 -23.37 -6.87
C ALA A 27 8.93 -22.07 -7.10
N VAL A 28 10.02 -22.13 -7.88
CA VAL A 28 10.82 -20.95 -8.22
C VAL A 28 9.99 -19.92 -8.98
N THR A 29 9.23 -20.31 -10.00
CA THR A 29 8.40 -19.39 -10.78
C THR A 29 7.30 -18.74 -9.92
N LYS A 30 6.72 -19.48 -8.98
CA LYS A 30 5.73 -18.94 -8.05
C LYS A 30 6.36 -17.97 -7.05
N MET A 31 7.55 -18.27 -6.52
CA MET A 31 8.28 -17.35 -5.65
C MET A 31 8.67 -16.06 -6.36
N THR A 32 9.11 -16.11 -7.62
CA THR A 32 9.44 -14.90 -8.39
C THR A 32 8.21 -14.01 -8.62
N GLY A 33 7.04 -14.59 -8.89
CA GLY A 33 5.80 -13.83 -9.01
C GLY A 33 5.23 -13.33 -7.66
N MET A 34 5.63 -13.95 -6.55
CA MET A 34 5.30 -13.45 -5.20
C MET A 34 6.18 -12.28 -4.81
N GLY A 35 7.47 -12.30 -5.19
CA GLY A 35 8.39 -11.17 -5.03
C GLY A 35 7.83 -9.88 -5.64
N SER A 36 7.38 -9.94 -6.90
CA SER A 36 6.82 -8.76 -7.57
C SER A 36 5.55 -8.20 -6.90
N LYS A 37 4.73 -9.05 -6.28
CA LYS A 37 3.54 -8.61 -5.52
C LYS A 37 3.90 -8.02 -4.16
N VAL A 38 4.94 -8.54 -3.52
CA VAL A 38 5.48 -7.98 -2.27
C VAL A 38 6.12 -6.62 -2.54
N ASP A 39 6.79 -6.47 -3.69
CA ASP A 39 7.36 -5.19 -4.11
C ASP A 39 6.27 -4.14 -4.35
N GLU A 40 5.15 -4.50 -4.98
CA GLU A 40 3.99 -3.62 -5.18
C GLU A 40 3.36 -3.16 -3.84
N ILE A 41 3.18 -4.09 -2.89
CA ILE A 41 2.68 -3.77 -1.54
C ILE A 41 3.62 -2.79 -0.82
N ASN A 42 4.93 -3.04 -0.88
CA ASN A 42 5.92 -2.24 -0.17
C ASN A 42 6.20 -0.89 -0.82
N ALA A 43 6.16 -0.82 -2.16
CA ALA A 43 6.50 0.38 -2.92
C ALA A 43 5.31 1.34 -3.10
N THR A 44 4.10 0.80 -3.16
CA THR A 44 2.91 1.59 -3.51
C THR A 44 1.91 1.66 -2.36
N TRP A 45 1.45 0.52 -1.84
CA TRP A 45 0.33 0.51 -0.89
C TRP A 45 0.73 0.91 0.53
N PHE A 46 1.91 0.49 1.00
CA PHE A 46 2.38 0.85 2.33
C PHE A 46 2.66 2.36 2.48
N PRO A 47 3.39 3.02 1.55
CA PRO A 47 3.55 4.47 1.59
C PRO A 47 2.25 5.24 1.41
N ALA A 48 1.33 4.76 0.57
CA ALA A 48 0.00 5.35 0.41
C ALA A 48 -0.80 5.32 1.72
N ALA A 49 -0.79 4.19 2.43
CA ALA A 49 -1.48 4.04 3.70
C ALA A 49 -0.89 4.94 4.80
N LEU A 50 0.44 5.11 4.82
CA LEU A 50 1.11 6.05 5.72
C LEU A 50 0.73 7.49 5.41
N LEU A 51 0.68 7.88 4.13
CA LEU A 51 0.28 9.24 3.73
C LEU A 51 -1.16 9.55 4.16
N VAL A 52 -2.09 8.62 3.96
CA VAL A 52 -3.48 8.77 4.43
C VAL A 52 -3.56 8.85 5.96
N HIS A 53 -2.70 8.10 6.67
CA HIS A 53 -2.60 8.17 8.11
C HIS A 53 -2.15 9.56 8.59
N ASP A 54 -1.13 10.13 7.93
CA ASP A 54 -0.62 11.47 8.23
C ASP A 54 -1.68 12.55 7.96
N MET A 55 -2.39 12.45 6.83
CA MET A 55 -3.52 13.33 6.51
C MET A 55 -4.60 13.31 7.60
N LYS A 56 -4.92 12.13 8.15
CA LYS A 56 -5.87 12.00 9.26
C LYS A 56 -5.36 12.71 10.52
N ILE A 57 -4.07 12.58 10.84
CA ILE A 57 -3.48 13.26 11.98
C ILE A 57 -3.56 14.78 11.81
N ASP A 58 -3.24 15.28 10.62
CA ASP A 58 -3.32 16.71 10.29
C ASP A 58 -4.75 17.24 10.41
N PHE A 59 -5.74 16.49 9.92
CA PHE A 59 -7.15 16.83 10.08
C PHE A 59 -7.56 16.94 11.55
N ILE A 60 -7.19 15.97 12.39
CA ILE A 60 -7.46 16.01 13.84
C ILE A 60 -6.77 17.22 14.50
N ASN A 61 -5.57 17.58 14.05
CA ASN A 61 -4.86 18.75 14.55
C ASN A 61 -5.58 20.05 14.18
N ILE A 62 -6.10 20.16 12.96
CA ILE A 62 -6.92 21.29 12.51
C ILE A 62 -8.18 21.43 13.37
N ASP A 63 -8.89 20.32 13.63
CA ASP A 63 -10.06 20.31 14.50
C ASP A 63 -9.72 20.79 15.92
N ARG A 64 -8.64 20.25 16.50
CA ARG A 64 -8.17 20.67 17.83
C ARG A 64 -7.82 22.16 17.87
N LEU A 65 -7.13 22.68 16.86
CA LEU A 65 -6.77 24.10 16.77
C LEU A 65 -8.02 24.98 16.61
N SER A 66 -8.99 24.54 15.83
CA SER A 66 -10.26 25.24 15.62
C SER A 66 -11.11 25.30 16.89
N LEU A 67 -11.15 24.22 17.66
CA LEU A 67 -11.77 24.20 18.98
C LEU A 67 -11.05 25.15 19.94
N ARG A 68 -9.71 25.15 19.95
CA ARG A 68 -8.93 26.09 20.77
C ARG A 68 -9.18 27.54 20.38
N LEU A 69 -9.30 27.85 19.09
CA LEU A 69 -9.62 29.19 18.58
C LEU A 69 -10.97 29.69 19.12
N THR A 70 -11.95 28.78 19.23
CA THR A 70 -13.28 29.09 19.75
C THR A 70 -13.25 29.43 21.25
N LEU A 71 -12.35 28.80 22.01
CA LEU A 71 -12.22 29.00 23.46
C LEU A 71 -11.27 30.16 23.84
N GLU A 72 -10.38 30.56 22.94
CA GLU A 72 -9.41 31.62 23.19
C GLU A 72 -10.10 32.99 23.31
N SER A 73 -9.60 33.86 24.19
CA SER A 73 -10.15 35.20 24.42
C SER A 73 -9.18 36.31 24.00
N LYS A 74 -7.88 36.02 23.94
CA LYS A 74 -6.85 37.00 23.56
C LYS A 74 -6.76 37.16 22.04
N PRO A 75 -6.91 38.39 21.49
CA PRO A 75 -6.87 38.61 20.04
C PRO A 75 -5.56 38.15 19.37
N GLU A 76 -4.42 38.39 20.02
CA GLU A 76 -3.08 38.02 19.51
C GLU A 76 -2.92 36.50 19.39
N GLU A 77 -3.41 35.75 20.39
CA GLU A 77 -3.37 34.28 20.37
C GLU A 77 -4.36 33.70 19.34
N LYS A 78 -5.50 34.36 19.11
CA LYS A 78 -6.44 33.98 18.04
C LYS A 78 -5.81 34.10 16.67
N GLU A 79 -5.11 35.20 16.40
CA GLU A 79 -4.42 35.41 15.12
C GLU A 79 -3.37 34.32 14.88
N GLN A 80 -2.57 33.99 15.90
CA GLN A 80 -1.61 32.88 15.81
C GLN A 80 -2.29 31.52 15.56
N LEU A 81 -3.43 31.26 16.18
CA LEU A 81 -4.18 30.02 15.95
C LEU A 81 -4.72 29.94 14.52
N VAL A 82 -5.22 31.05 13.96
CA VAL A 82 -5.68 31.12 12.57
C VAL A 82 -4.54 30.82 11.61
N ILE A 83 -3.36 31.40 11.82
CA ILE A 83 -2.17 31.13 10.99
C ILE A 83 -1.82 29.64 11.03
N ARG A 84 -1.77 29.03 12.22
CA ARG A 84 -1.46 27.59 12.35
C ARG A 84 -2.50 26.69 11.69
N ILE A 85 -3.78 27.08 11.72
CA ILE A 85 -4.85 26.36 11.03
C ILE A 85 -4.64 26.44 9.52
N GLN A 86 -4.33 27.62 8.98
CA GLN A 86 -4.05 27.80 7.55
C GLN A 86 -2.84 26.98 7.11
N ASP A 87 -1.73 27.03 7.85
CA ASP A 87 -0.54 26.22 7.57
C ASP A 87 -0.86 24.72 7.54
N SER A 88 -1.68 24.25 8.49
CA SER A 88 -2.09 22.85 8.57
C SER A 88 -3.01 22.45 7.41
N LEU A 89 -3.91 23.35 6.98
CA LEU A 89 -4.77 23.15 5.80
C LEU A 89 -3.94 23.09 4.51
N GLU A 90 -2.94 23.95 4.37
CA GLU A 90 -2.04 23.92 3.21
C GLU A 90 -1.21 22.62 3.18
N LYS A 91 -0.75 22.15 4.33
CA LYS A 91 -0.04 20.87 4.45
C LYS A 91 -0.95 19.70 4.03
N LEU A 92 -2.16 19.62 4.60
CA LEU A 92 -3.14 18.59 4.26
C LEU A 92 -3.48 18.58 2.76
N LYS A 93 -3.62 19.77 2.16
CA LYS A 93 -3.86 19.89 0.72
C LYS A 93 -2.70 19.33 -0.11
N LYS A 94 -1.45 19.63 0.27
CA LYS A 94 -0.26 19.08 -0.41
C LYS A 94 -0.17 17.57 -0.29
N GLU A 95 -0.49 17.03 0.90
CA GLU A 95 -0.53 15.57 1.12
C GLU A 95 -1.62 14.91 0.27
N GLN A 96 -2.79 15.55 0.13
CA GLN A 96 -3.84 15.08 -0.78
C GLN A 96 -3.38 15.08 -2.25
N GLU A 97 -2.80 16.19 -2.72
CA GLU A 97 -2.29 16.29 -4.09
C GLU A 97 -1.19 15.25 -4.36
N GLN A 98 -0.33 14.99 -3.37
CA GLN A 98 0.67 13.95 -3.44
C GLN A 98 0.03 12.56 -3.52
N TYR A 99 -1.02 12.31 -2.74
CA TYR A 99 -1.74 11.05 -2.77
C TYR A 99 -2.34 10.78 -4.15
N GLU A 100 -3.03 11.78 -4.70
CA GLU A 100 -3.66 11.69 -6.03
C GLU A 100 -2.63 11.49 -7.15
N LYS A 101 -1.45 12.09 -7.02
CA LYS A 101 -0.41 12.01 -8.06
C LYS A 101 0.37 10.69 -8.02
N ASP A 102 0.77 10.26 -6.83
CA ASP A 102 1.76 9.19 -6.67
C ASP A 102 1.10 7.82 -6.50
N PHE A 103 -0.16 7.76 -6.04
CA PHE A 103 -0.82 6.49 -5.71
C PHE A 103 -2.10 6.21 -6.52
N LEU A 104 -2.86 7.20 -7.00
CA LEU A 104 -4.03 6.97 -7.88
C LEU A 104 -3.64 6.72 -9.35
N THR A 105 -2.84 5.68 -9.58
CA THR A 105 -2.37 5.32 -10.93
C THR A 105 -3.25 4.27 -11.62
N ASP A 106 -4.02 3.48 -10.85
CA ASP A 106 -4.97 2.50 -11.37
C ASP A 106 -6.34 3.15 -11.70
N PRO A 107 -6.86 2.98 -12.93
CA PRO A 107 -8.21 3.39 -13.28
C PRO A 107 -9.33 2.87 -12.37
N GLU A 108 -9.20 1.69 -11.75
CA GLU A 108 -10.19 1.18 -10.81
C GLU A 108 -10.13 1.91 -9.46
N GLU A 109 -8.92 2.18 -8.96
CA GLU A 109 -8.72 2.97 -7.73
C GLU A 109 -9.24 4.40 -7.91
N LYS A 110 -9.03 5.00 -9.08
CA LYS A 110 -9.55 6.33 -9.40
C LYS A 110 -11.08 6.38 -9.36
N LYS A 111 -11.75 5.35 -9.87
CA LYS A 111 -13.22 5.25 -9.78
C LYS A 111 -13.70 5.12 -8.34
N LEU A 112 -12.98 4.36 -7.50
CA LEU A 112 -13.30 4.23 -6.09
C LEU A 112 -13.10 5.54 -5.33
N TYR A 113 -12.02 6.27 -5.63
CA TYR A 113 -11.74 7.59 -5.07
C TYR A 113 -12.80 8.62 -5.46
N ASP A 114 -13.17 8.64 -6.75
CA ASP A 114 -14.20 9.54 -7.28
C ASP A 114 -15.62 9.16 -6.82
N SER A 115 -15.83 7.89 -6.44
CA SER A 115 -17.06 7.46 -5.78
C SER A 115 -17.08 8.01 -4.36
N LYS A 116 -17.72 9.18 -4.21
CA LYS A 116 -18.00 9.81 -2.92
C LYS A 116 -18.46 8.77 -1.89
N PRO A 117 -18.11 8.92 -0.60
CA PRO A 117 -18.71 8.13 0.45
C PRO A 117 -20.24 8.29 0.37
N VAL A 118 -20.93 7.15 0.22
CA VAL A 118 -22.34 7.03 0.56
C VAL A 118 -22.46 7.35 2.04
N ASP A 119 -23.43 8.21 2.36
CA ASP A 119 -23.75 8.78 3.68
C ASP A 119 -23.51 7.87 4.91
#